data_AF-A0A356BV03-F1
#
_entry.id   AF-A0A356BV03-F1
#
_cell.length_a   1.000
_cell.length_b   1.000
_cell.length_c   1.000
_cell.angle_alpha   90.00
_cell.angle_beta   90.00
_cell.angle_gamma   90.00
#
_symmetry.space_group_name_H-M   'P 1'
#
loop_
_entity.id
_entity.type
_entity.pdbx_description
1 polymer ?
#
loop_
_entity_poly.entity_id
_entity_poly.type
_entity_poly.pdbx_seq_one_letter_code
_entity_poly.pdbx_strand_id
1 'polypeptide(L)'
;KGRSQVFFNVLDGSLCPEEQVALEFLFAFMPLVDLADYSGELFLKHVRHSLRAIKEAPWGKTITGQLFLHYILPYRISNET
;
A
#
# COMPACT_ATOMS: atom_id res chain seq x y z
N LYS A 1 3.95 -10.20 -23.15
CA LYS A 1 4.33 -10.84 -21.87
C LYS A 1 5.04 -9.80 -21.02
N GLY A 2 4.51 -9.16 -19.98
CA GLY A 2 3.19 -9.10 -19.35
C GLY A 2 3.42 -8.20 -18.13
N ARG A 3 3.28 -6.87 -18.27
CA ARG A 3 3.61 -5.88 -17.22
C ARG A 3 2.85 -6.15 -15.92
N SER A 4 1.62 -6.63 -16.05
CA SER A 4 0.79 -7.12 -14.96
C SER A 4 1.44 -8.26 -14.16
N GLN A 5 2.20 -9.16 -14.79
CA GLN A 5 2.90 -10.23 -14.08
C GLN A 5 4.02 -9.66 -13.19
N VAL A 6 4.79 -8.71 -13.70
CA VAL A 6 5.86 -8.03 -12.93
C VAL A 6 5.29 -7.21 -11.77
N PHE A 7 4.08 -6.68 -11.94
CA PHE A 7 3.37 -5.93 -10.91
C PHE A 7 3.03 -6.80 -9.70
N PHE A 8 2.40 -7.97 -9.93
CA PHE A 8 1.97 -8.85 -8.85
C PHE A 8 3.09 -9.69 -8.22
N ASN A 9 4.27 -9.78 -8.84
CA ASN A 9 5.44 -10.47 -8.26
C ASN A 9 5.81 -9.97 -6.85
N VAL A 10 5.39 -8.75 -6.48
CA VAL A 10 5.60 -8.21 -5.13
C VAL A 10 4.81 -8.98 -4.06
N LEU A 11 3.67 -9.58 -4.42
CA LEU A 11 2.86 -10.43 -3.55
C LEU A 11 3.50 -11.80 -3.30
N ASP A 12 4.35 -12.26 -4.23
CA ASP A 12 5.08 -13.52 -4.12
C ASP A 12 6.37 -13.38 -3.28
N GLY A 13 6.69 -12.17 -2.82
CA GLY A 13 7.82 -11.90 -1.94
C GLY A 13 7.58 -12.34 -0.49
N SER A 14 8.63 -12.34 0.33
CA SER A 14 8.51 -12.54 1.78
C SER A 14 7.88 -11.30 2.43
N LEU A 15 6.55 -11.28 2.50
CA LEU A 15 5.76 -10.24 3.16
C LEU A 15 5.38 -10.67 4.58
N CYS A 16 5.43 -9.74 5.53
CA CYS A 16 4.78 -9.95 6.82
C CYS A 16 3.25 -9.89 6.66
N PRO A 17 2.46 -10.52 7.56
CA PRO A 17 1.00 -10.53 7.44
C PRO A 17 0.36 -9.13 7.34
N GLU A 18 0.93 -8.16 8.06
CA GLU A 18 0.45 -6.77 8.05
C GLU A 18 0.73 -6.08 6.70
N GLU A 19 1.88 -6.38 6.09
CA GLU A 19 2.25 -5.85 4.77
C GLU A 19 1.37 -6.45 3.70
N GLN A 20 1.09 -7.75 3.78
CA GLN A 20 0.22 -8.45 2.83
C GLN A 20 -1.20 -7.88 2.86
N VAL A 21 -1.83 -7.78 4.04
CA VAL A 21 -3.19 -7.25 4.17
C VAL A 21 -3.27 -5.80 3.68
N ALA A 22 -2.29 -4.98 4.03
CA ALA A 22 -2.25 -3.59 3.57
C ALA A 22 -2.06 -3.48 2.05
N LEU A 23 -1.18 -4.29 1.46
CA LEU A 23 -0.92 -4.26 0.02
C LEU A 23 -2.11 -4.79 -0.79
N GLU A 24 -2.76 -5.86 -0.33
CA GLU A 24 -4.00 -6.38 -0.92
C GLU A 24 -5.13 -5.35 -0.85
N PHE A 25 -5.31 -4.70 0.31
CA PHE A 25 -6.29 -3.63 0.45
C PHE A 25 -5.98 -2.48 -0.52
N LEU A 26 -4.72 -2.05 -0.59
CA LEU A 26 -4.32 -0.98 -1.48
C LEU A 26 -4.64 -1.32 -2.95
N PHE A 27 -4.32 -2.54 -3.41
CA PHE A 27 -4.62 -2.97 -4.77
C PHE A 27 -6.11 -3.14 -5.05
N ALA A 28 -6.91 -3.56 -4.06
CA ALA A 28 -8.36 -3.71 -4.21
C ALA A 28 -9.10 -2.37 -4.41
N PHE A 29 -8.55 -1.27 -3.89
CA PHE A 29 -9.19 0.05 -3.93
C PHE A 29 -8.47 1.08 -4.82
N MET A 30 -7.42 0.68 -5.54
CA MET A 30 -6.66 1.55 -6.45
C MET A 30 -7.34 1.64 -7.83
N PRO A 31 -7.33 2.81 -8.50
CA PRO A 31 -7.81 2.89 -9.87
C PRO A 31 -6.87 2.16 -10.84
N LEU A 32 -7.45 1.56 -11.88
CA LEU A 32 -6.73 0.72 -12.86
C LEU A 32 -5.59 1.44 -13.58
N VAL A 33 -5.68 2.76 -13.75
CA VAL A 33 -4.64 3.58 -14.38
C VAL A 33 -3.34 3.57 -13.55
N ASP A 34 -3.44 3.72 -12.23
CA ASP A 34 -2.29 3.72 -11.34
C ASP A 34 -1.62 2.34 -11.27
N LEU A 35 -2.43 1.27 -11.31
CA LEU A 35 -1.93 -0.10 -11.38
C LEU A 35 -1.13 -0.36 -12.68
N ALA A 36 -1.39 0.39 -13.75
CA ALA A 36 -0.69 0.26 -15.02
C ALA A 36 0.59 1.12 -15.11
N ASP A 37 0.61 2.26 -14.41
CA ASP A 37 1.67 3.27 -14.51
C ASP A 37 2.81 3.07 -13.49
N TYR A 38 2.55 2.44 -12.34
CA TYR A 38 3.52 2.26 -11.26
C TYR A 38 3.93 0.80 -11.00
N SER A 39 5.10 0.58 -10.39
CA SER A 39 5.58 -0.77 -10.05
C SER A 39 5.06 -1.24 -8.69
N GLY A 40 4.84 -2.55 -8.53
CA GLY A 40 4.41 -3.15 -7.25
C GLY A 40 5.38 -2.87 -6.09
N GLU A 41 6.68 -2.75 -6.37
CA GLU A 41 7.71 -2.39 -5.38
C GLU A 41 7.51 -0.99 -4.78
N LEU A 42 7.02 -0.03 -5.58
CA LEU A 42 6.71 1.31 -5.09
C LEU A 42 5.61 1.25 -4.03
N PHE A 43 4.55 0.48 -4.31
CA PHE A 43 3.44 0.29 -3.38
C PHE A 43 3.85 -0.46 -2.12
N LEU A 44 4.70 -1.48 -2.22
CA LEU A 44 5.25 -2.15 -1.04
C LEU A 44 6.10 -1.20 -0.19
N LYS A 45 6.93 -0.35 -0.81
CA LYS A 45 7.66 0.69 -0.07
C LYS A 45 6.70 1.64 0.63
N HIS A 46 5.65 2.09 -0.05
CA HIS A 46 4.62 2.95 0.55
C HIS A 46 3.97 2.29 1.77
N VAL A 47 3.53 1.03 1.66
CA VAL A 47 2.97 0.25 2.77
C VAL A 47 3.93 0.18 3.96
N ARG A 48 5.22 -0.14 3.71
CA ARG A 48 6.26 -0.18 4.75
C ARG A 48 6.46 1.17 5.43
N HIS A 49 6.46 2.25 4.66
CA HIS A 49 6.58 3.60 5.20
C HIS A 49 5.37 3.99 6.05
N SER A 50 4.14 3.70 5.60
CA SER A 50 2.93 3.95 6.39
C SER A 50 2.90 3.15 7.69
N LEU A 51 3.31 1.88 7.65
CA LEU A 51 3.45 1.03 8.85
C LEU A 51 4.54 1.54 9.80
N ARG A 52 5.65 2.07 9.28
CA ARG A 52 6.67 2.70 10.12
C ARG A 52 6.14 3.99 10.76
N ALA A 53 5.50 4.85 9.98
CA ALA A 53 4.95 6.11 10.46
C ALA A 53 3.99 5.91 11.63
N ILE A 54 3.12 4.90 11.56
CA ILE A 54 2.21 4.61 12.66
C ILE A 54 2.90 3.98 13.87
N LYS A 55 4.01 3.23 13.68
CA LYS A 55 4.79 2.70 14.81
C LYS A 55 5.54 3.81 15.55
N GLU A 56 6.00 4.83 14.83
CA GLU A 56 6.77 5.95 15.38
C GLU A 56 5.89 7.07 15.96
N ALA A 57 4.67 7.24 15.44
CA ALA A 57 3.75 8.26 15.92
C ALA A 57 3.32 8.00 17.38
N PRO A 58 3.33 9.03 18.26
CA PRO A 58 2.89 8.88 19.65
C PRO A 58 1.43 8.38 19.78
N TRP A 59 0.58 8.76 18.83
CA TRP A 59 -0.81 8.36 18.73
C TRP A 59 -1.02 7.06 17.96
N GLY A 60 -0.01 6.49 17.33
CA GLY A 60 -0.21 5.34 16.44
C GLY A 60 -0.70 4.08 17.14
N LYS A 61 -0.41 3.93 18.45
CA LYS A 61 -0.93 2.84 19.29
C LYS A 61 -2.45 2.91 19.53
N THR A 62 -3.08 4.07 19.33
CA THR A 62 -4.52 4.24 19.49
C THR A 62 -5.29 3.95 18.19
N ILE A 63 -4.58 3.71 17.09
CA ILE A 63 -5.17 3.50 15.77
C ILE A 63 -5.42 2.03 15.53
N THR A 64 -6.64 1.70 15.13
CA THR A 64 -7.02 0.34 14.74
C THR A 64 -6.58 0.04 13.31
N GLY A 65 -6.47 -1.24 12.96
CA GLY A 65 -6.15 -1.67 11.59
C GLY A 65 -7.11 -1.08 10.55
N GLN A 66 -8.41 -1.01 10.86
CA GLN A 66 -9.39 -0.41 9.94
C GLN A 66 -9.13 1.08 9.70
N LEU A 67 -8.83 1.85 10.75
CA LEU A 67 -8.50 3.27 10.60
C LEU A 67 -7.20 3.47 9.81
N PHE A 68 -6.20 2.62 10.04
CA PHE A 68 -4.98 2.62 9.25
C PHE A 68 -5.27 2.42 7.76
N LEU A 69 -6.03 1.38 7.40
CA LEU A 69 -6.35 1.04 6.02
C LEU A 69 -7.12 2.15 5.28
N HIS A 70 -8.00 2.88 5.97
CA HIS A 70 -8.88 3.87 5.34
C HIS A 70 -8.36 5.31 5.38
N TYR A 71 -7.47 5.66 6.32
CA TYR A 71 -7.08 7.05 6.55
C TYR A 71 -5.58 7.32 6.52
N ILE A 72 -4.74 6.28 6.61
CA ILE A 72 -3.27 6.43 6.68
C ILE A 72 -2.61 5.75 5.48
N LEU A 73 -3.10 4.57 5.13
CA LEU A 73 -2.60 3.79 4.01
C LEU A 73 -2.95 4.39 2.63
N PRO A 74 -4.17 4.93 2.38
CA PRO A 74 -4.55 5.32 1.02
C PRO A 74 -3.63 6.38 0.46
N TYR A 75 -3.10 6.09 -0.72
CA TYR A 75 -2.32 7.01 -1.52
C TYR A 75 -3.26 8.02 -2.19
N ARG A 76 -3.08 9.31 -1.87
CA ARG A 76 -3.81 10.41 -2.50
C ARG A 76 -2.97 10.94 -3.65
N ILE A 77 -3.35 10.63 -4.89
CA ILE A 77 -2.91 11.43 -6.03
C ILE A 77 -3.69 12.73 -5.98
N SER A 78 -3.00 13.83 -5.73
CA SER A 78 -3.51 15.13 -6.12
C SER A 78 -3.51 15.16 -7.64
N ASN A 79 -4.68 15.05 -8.27
CA ASN A 79 -4.83 15.60 -9.62
C ASN A 79 -4.85 17.12 -9.47
N GLU A 80 -3.68 17.72 -9.32
CA GLU A 80 -3.52 19.15 -9.62
C GLU A 80 -3.78 19.29 -11.11
N THR A 81 -4.98 19.78 -11.45
CA THR A 81 -5.38 20.12 -12.82
C THR A 81 -4.87 21.51 -13.14
#